data_AF-W9VNB2-F1
#
_entry.id   AF-W9VNB2-F1
#
_cell.length_a   1.000
_cell.length_b   1.000
_cell.length_c   1.000
_cell.angle_alpha   90.00
_cell.angle_beta   90.00
_cell.angle_gamma   90.00
#
_symmetry.space_group_name_H-M   'P 1'
#
loop_
_entity.id
_entity.type
_entity.pdbx_description
1 polymer ?
#
loop_
_entity_poly.entity_id
_entity_poly.type
_entity_poly.pdbx_seq_one_letter_code
_entity_poly.pdbx_strand_id
1 'polypeptide(L)'
;MYIITIVAVWITALLGTASANPIIRKSINPDYLKARSPLSLDVFVATADAWPTNVVFVGGSQSYGLWIPTDGSWYDLGSIECLGLPANAIGDCNDVTINQIGVVAGYGPCTFVGNAGYSATIPGNPGDGYYTVGPPQNILSATCGPA
;
A
#
# COMPACT_ATOMS: atom_id res chain seq x y z
N MET A 1 -52.48 34.46 32.16
CA MET A 1 -51.04 34.78 31.96
C MET A 1 -50.19 33.57 31.51
N TYR A 2 -50.76 32.36 31.36
CA TYR A 2 -50.02 31.16 30.90
C TYR A 2 -50.07 30.91 29.38
N ILE A 3 -50.99 31.54 28.67
CA ILE A 3 -51.15 31.33 27.21
C ILE A 3 -50.03 32.04 26.43
N ILE A 4 -49.59 33.22 26.90
CA ILE A 4 -48.56 34.03 26.23
C ILE A 4 -47.18 33.37 26.36
N THR A 5 -46.89 32.73 27.49
CA THR A 5 -45.63 32.01 27.72
C THR A 5 -45.53 30.74 26.89
N ILE A 6 -46.63 30.01 26.67
CA ILE A 6 -46.64 28.82 25.81
C ILE A 6 -46.38 29.20 24.35
N VAL A 7 -47.01 30.26 23.85
CA VAL A 7 -46.83 30.72 22.46
C VAL A 7 -45.39 31.19 22.19
N ALA A 8 -44.74 31.86 23.16
CA ALA A 8 -43.36 32.29 23.02
C ALA A 8 -42.34 31.13 22.91
N VAL A 9 -42.62 30.00 23.58
CA VAL A 9 -41.77 28.78 23.52
C VAL A 9 -41.91 28.06 22.18
N TRP A 10 -43.08 28.10 21.55
CA TRP A 10 -43.29 27.50 20.23
C TRP A 10 -42.60 28.30 19.11
N ILE A 11 -42.56 29.63 19.22
CA ILE A 11 -41.94 30.49 18.19
C ILE A 11 -40.41 30.33 18.19
N THR A 12 -39.76 30.20 19.35
CA THR A 12 -38.31 30.00 19.43
C THR A 12 -37.86 28.61 18.97
N ALA A 13 -38.72 27.59 19.10
CA ALA A 13 -38.45 26.25 18.56
C ALA A 13 -38.51 26.18 17.03
N LEU A 14 -39.31 27.04 16.38
CA LEU A 14 -39.46 27.09 14.91
C LEU A 14 -38.36 27.89 14.20
N LEU A 15 -37.61 28.73 14.91
CA LEU A 15 -36.54 29.58 14.34
C LEU A 15 -35.13 28.94 14.41
N GLY A 16 -35.01 27.74 14.99
CA GLY A 16 -33.73 27.11 15.31
C GLY A 16 -33.13 26.17 14.25
N THR A 17 -33.81 25.87 13.15
CA THR A 17 -33.27 24.95 12.14
C THR A 17 -32.37 25.68 11.15
N ALA A 18 -31.24 26.19 11.63
CA ALA A 18 -30.13 26.51 10.75
C ALA A 18 -29.65 25.19 10.12
N SER A 19 -29.97 24.99 8.85
CA SER A 19 -29.44 23.88 8.05
C SER A 19 -27.91 24.00 8.06
N ALA A 20 -27.27 23.14 8.86
CA ALA A 20 -25.84 22.94 8.78
C ALA A 20 -25.57 22.25 7.44
N ASN A 21 -25.27 23.03 6.42
CA ASN A 21 -24.77 22.48 5.16
C ASN A 21 -23.57 21.60 5.51
N PRO A 22 -23.56 20.31 5.10
CA PRO A 22 -22.44 19.45 5.38
C PRO A 22 -21.20 20.08 4.73
N ILE A 23 -20.19 20.39 5.54
CA ILE A 23 -18.88 20.79 5.04
C ILE A 23 -18.34 19.55 4.32
N ILE A 24 -18.45 19.54 2.98
CA ILE A 24 -17.77 18.56 2.15
C ILE A 24 -16.28 18.84 2.32
N ARG A 25 -15.63 18.17 3.27
CA ARG A 25 -14.17 18.13 3.31
C ARG A 25 -13.77 17.46 2.02
N LYS A 26 -13.15 18.23 1.12
CA LYS A 26 -12.44 17.67 -0.03
C LYS A 26 -11.45 16.67 0.56
N SER A 27 -11.79 15.39 0.44
CA SER A 27 -10.93 14.29 0.85
C SER A 27 -9.56 14.57 0.23
N ILE A 28 -8.56 14.82 1.08
CA ILE A 28 -7.19 14.86 0.59
C ILE A 28 -6.96 13.44 0.09
N ASN A 29 -6.82 13.29 -1.23
CA ASN A 29 -6.57 11.99 -1.82
C ASN A 29 -5.34 11.40 -1.12
N PRO A 30 -5.49 10.30 -0.35
CA PRO A 30 -4.39 9.73 0.43
C PRO A 30 -3.21 9.32 -0.46
N ASP A 31 -3.42 9.13 -1.76
CA ASP A 31 -2.35 8.86 -2.74
C ASP A 31 -1.46 10.07 -3.03
N TYR A 32 -1.90 11.30 -2.73
CA TYR A 32 -1.12 12.52 -2.94
C TYR A 32 -0.20 12.87 -1.75
N LEU A 33 -0.40 12.26 -0.58
CA LEU A 33 0.43 12.50 0.61
C LEU A 33 1.59 11.51 0.77
N LYS A 34 1.74 10.54 -0.15
CA LYS A 34 2.87 9.62 -0.13
C LYS A 34 4.11 10.34 -0.64
N ALA A 35 5.13 10.48 0.21
CA ALA A 35 6.46 10.90 -0.23
C ALA A 35 6.94 9.88 -1.28
N ARG A 36 6.97 10.29 -2.54
CA ARG A 36 7.47 9.49 -3.64
C ARG A 36 8.98 9.52 -3.58
N SER A 37 9.57 8.46 -3.05
CA SER A 37 11.01 8.20 -3.24
C SER A 37 11.14 7.22 -4.38
N PRO A 38 11.92 7.51 -5.43
CA PRO A 38 12.10 6.57 -6.53
C PRO A 38 12.62 5.24 -5.98
N LEU A 39 12.05 4.14 -6.44
CA LEU A 39 12.55 2.81 -6.14
C LEU A 39 13.96 2.65 -6.74
N SER A 40 15.00 2.54 -5.90
CA SER A 40 16.35 2.23 -6.35
C SER A 40 16.58 0.71 -6.29
N LEU A 41 17.04 0.16 -7.42
CA LEU A 41 17.43 -1.24 -7.55
C LEU A 41 18.94 -1.44 -7.54
N ASP A 42 19.71 -0.35 -7.45
CA ASP A 42 21.17 -0.36 -7.65
C ASP A 42 21.85 -1.32 -6.69
N VAL A 43 21.30 -1.45 -5.48
CA VAL A 43 21.81 -2.34 -4.43
C VAL A 43 21.68 -3.83 -4.79
N PHE A 44 20.67 -4.21 -5.58
CA PHE A 44 20.46 -5.60 -6.02
C PHE A 44 21.25 -5.90 -7.30
N VAL A 45 21.33 -4.94 -8.22
CA VAL A 45 22.11 -5.06 -9.47
C VAL A 45 23.62 -5.08 -9.19
N ALA A 46 24.08 -4.38 -8.16
CA ALA A 46 25.49 -4.34 -7.76
C ALA A 46 25.97 -5.58 -6.99
N THR A 47 25.10 -6.57 -6.77
CA THR A 47 25.49 -7.84 -6.15
C THR A 47 26.36 -8.66 -7.13
N ALA A 48 27.20 -9.56 -6.60
CA ALA A 48 28.16 -10.33 -7.41
C ALA A 48 27.49 -11.12 -8.55
N ASP A 49 26.23 -11.54 -8.35
CA ASP A 49 25.46 -12.36 -9.30
C ASP A 49 24.34 -11.58 -10.00
N ALA A 50 24.26 -10.26 -9.84
CA ALA A 50 23.20 -9.39 -10.39
C ALA A 50 21.78 -9.96 -10.17
N TRP A 51 21.28 -9.85 -8.94
CA TRP A 51 19.99 -10.44 -8.55
C TRP A 51 18.80 -9.84 -9.32
N PRO A 52 18.03 -10.63 -10.07
CA PRO A 52 16.90 -10.13 -10.85
C PRO A 52 15.80 -9.60 -9.92
N THR A 53 15.42 -8.34 -10.12
CA THR A 53 14.49 -7.65 -9.21
C THR A 53 13.51 -6.80 -10.00
N ASN A 54 12.21 -7.09 -9.87
CA ASN A 54 11.13 -6.21 -10.33
C ASN A 54 10.18 -5.77 -9.20
N VAL A 55 10.30 -6.41 -8.04
CA VAL A 55 9.61 -6.02 -6.81
C VAL A 55 10.63 -5.95 -5.69
N VAL A 56 10.47 -4.97 -4.80
CA VAL A 56 11.29 -4.82 -3.60
C VAL A 56 10.37 -4.80 -2.40
N PHE A 57 10.60 -5.70 -1.46
CA PHE A 57 9.97 -5.65 -0.15
C PHE A 57 10.89 -4.97 0.87
N VAL A 58 10.29 -4.29 1.84
CA VAL A 58 10.99 -3.74 3.00
C VAL A 58 10.40 -4.37 4.25
N GLY A 59 11.25 -5.03 5.03
CA GLY A 59 10.90 -5.65 6.31
C GLY A 59 11.90 -5.26 7.37
N GLY A 60 11.45 -4.57 8.42
CA GLY A 60 12.35 -4.02 9.44
C GLY A 60 13.40 -3.08 8.84
N SER A 61 14.68 -3.41 9.00
CA SER A 61 15.81 -2.66 8.45
C SER A 61 16.41 -3.26 7.18
N GLN A 62 15.75 -4.27 6.58
CA GLN A 62 16.24 -4.98 5.40
C GLN A 62 15.35 -4.73 4.18
N SER A 63 15.98 -4.78 3.00
CA SER A 63 15.28 -4.77 1.72
C SER A 63 15.45 -6.13 1.06
N TYR A 64 14.38 -6.65 0.47
CA TYR A 64 14.34 -7.96 -0.17
C TYR A 64 14.00 -7.77 -1.65
N GLY A 65 14.90 -8.20 -2.53
CA GLY A 65 14.70 -8.16 -3.97
C GLY A 65 14.16 -9.49 -4.46
N LEU A 66 13.11 -9.44 -5.29
CA LEU A 66 12.53 -10.62 -5.92
C LEU A 66 12.06 -10.33 -7.34
N TRP A 67 11.87 -11.42 -8.08
CA TRP A 67 11.29 -11.41 -9.41
C TRP A 67 9.96 -12.15 -9.45
N ILE A 68 8.90 -11.46 -9.86
CA ILE A 68 7.58 -12.05 -10.13
C ILE A 68 7.31 -11.95 -11.64
N PRO A 69 7.05 -13.06 -12.35
CA PRO A 69 6.71 -13.00 -13.77
C PRO A 69 5.48 -12.10 -14.06
N THR A 70 5.52 -11.37 -15.17
CA THR A 70 4.49 -10.40 -15.56
C THR A 70 3.43 -10.97 -16.51
N ASP A 71 3.15 -12.27 -16.40
CA ASP A 71 2.24 -13.02 -17.28
C ASP A 71 0.78 -13.02 -16.79
N GLY A 72 0.48 -12.33 -15.69
CA GLY A 72 -0.84 -12.31 -15.05
C GLY A 72 -1.13 -13.52 -14.16
N SER A 73 -0.25 -14.52 -14.11
CA SER A 73 -0.43 -15.71 -13.27
C SER A 73 -0.25 -15.37 -11.78
N TRP A 74 -0.94 -16.10 -10.91
CA TRP A 74 -0.71 -16.04 -9.48
C TRP A 74 0.46 -16.95 -9.10
N TYR A 75 1.38 -16.41 -8.32
CA TYR A 75 2.54 -17.10 -7.78
C TYR A 75 2.47 -17.18 -6.26
N ASP A 76 2.79 -18.34 -5.70
CA ASP A 76 3.03 -18.53 -4.28
C ASP A 76 4.45 -18.03 -3.96
N LEU A 77 4.55 -17.05 -3.06
CA LEU A 77 5.82 -16.48 -2.66
C LEU A 77 6.64 -17.42 -1.76
N GLY A 78 6.08 -18.54 -1.31
CA GLY A 78 6.85 -19.65 -0.73
C GLY A 78 7.62 -20.49 -1.76
N SER A 79 7.40 -20.24 -3.06
CA SER A 79 8.15 -20.88 -4.15
C SER A 79 9.10 -19.93 -4.87
N ILE A 80 9.17 -18.67 -4.41
CA ILE A 80 10.06 -17.63 -4.95
C ILE A 80 11.07 -17.25 -3.88
N GLU A 81 12.35 -17.28 -4.26
CA GLU A 81 13.43 -16.82 -3.39
C GLU A 81 13.58 -15.30 -3.43
N CYS A 82 13.88 -14.74 -2.27
CA CYS A 82 14.16 -13.33 -2.04
C CYS A 82 15.61 -13.16 -1.59
N LEU A 83 16.32 -12.18 -2.15
CA LEU A 83 17.62 -11.75 -1.62
C LEU A 83 17.44 -10.60 -0.64
N GLY A 84 17.74 -10.86 0.64
CA GLY A 84 17.77 -9.86 1.72
C GLY A 84 19.11 -9.15 1.84
N LEU A 85 19.09 -7.83 1.73
CA LEU A 85 20.24 -6.95 1.92
C LEU A 85 20.04 -6.03 3.14
N PRO A 86 21.12 -5.68 3.87
CA PRO A 86 22.54 -5.94 3.58
C PRO A 86 23.08 -7.29 4.06
N ALA A 87 22.23 -8.16 4.63
CA ALA A 87 22.68 -9.44 5.19
C ALA A 87 23.20 -10.45 4.15
N ASN A 88 22.89 -10.25 2.87
CA ASN A 88 23.15 -11.21 1.78
C ASN A 88 22.56 -12.59 2.08
N ALA A 89 21.31 -12.60 2.56
CA ALA A 89 20.59 -13.83 2.90
C ALA A 89 19.58 -14.16 1.79
N ILE A 90 19.55 -15.41 1.35
CA ILE A 90 18.57 -15.92 0.39
C ILE A 90 17.61 -16.84 1.14
N GLY A 91 16.32 -16.69 0.89
CA GLY A 91 15.27 -17.54 1.43
C GLY A 91 13.90 -17.23 0.83
N ASP A 92 12.88 -17.97 1.25
CA ASP A 92 11.54 -17.87 0.69
C ASP A 92 10.92 -16.49 0.98
N CYS A 93 10.30 -15.89 -0.04
CA CYS A 93 9.76 -14.53 0.06
C CYS A 93 8.57 -14.40 1.00
N ASN A 94 7.88 -15.49 1.34
CA ASN A 94 6.74 -15.47 2.26
C ASN A 94 7.14 -15.57 3.73
N ASP A 95 8.39 -15.95 4.07
CA ASP A 95 8.84 -16.09 5.46
C ASP A 95 9.11 -14.73 6.14
N VAL A 96 9.28 -13.69 5.35
CA VAL A 96 9.63 -12.35 5.82
C VAL A 96 8.39 -11.51 6.11
N THR A 97 8.40 -10.80 7.25
CA THR A 97 7.37 -9.81 7.57
C THR A 97 7.65 -8.51 6.81
N ILE A 98 6.68 -8.09 5.99
CA ILE A 98 6.81 -6.96 5.09
C ILE A 98 6.01 -5.77 5.59
N ASN A 99 6.66 -4.61 5.60
CA ASN A 99 6.09 -3.33 6.01
C ASN A 99 5.82 -2.43 4.80
N GLN A 100 6.56 -2.61 3.71
CA GLN A 100 6.37 -1.84 2.48
C GLN A 100 6.73 -2.66 1.23
N ILE A 101 6.09 -2.34 0.11
CA ILE A 101 6.31 -2.98 -1.19
C ILE A 101 6.53 -1.89 -2.25
N GLY A 102 7.57 -2.04 -3.06
CA GLY A 102 7.82 -1.24 -4.25
C GLY A 102 7.79 -2.11 -5.50
N VAL A 103 7.19 -1.63 -6.58
CA VAL A 103 7.19 -2.29 -7.89
C VAL A 103 7.96 -1.42 -8.88
N VAL A 104 8.86 -2.03 -9.62
CA VAL A 104 9.71 -1.35 -10.60
C VAL A 104 8.87 -0.84 -11.76
N ALA A 105 9.24 0.33 -12.27
CA ALA A 105 8.56 0.96 -13.40
C ALA A 105 8.44 0.02 -14.61
N GLY A 106 7.22 -0.21 -15.09
CA GLY A 106 6.94 -1.05 -16.25
C GLY A 106 6.74 -2.54 -15.97
N TYR A 107 6.86 -2.98 -14.71
CA TYR A 107 6.60 -4.36 -14.30
C TYR A 107 5.28 -4.54 -13.54
N GLY A 108 4.55 -3.46 -13.29
CA GLY A 108 3.20 -3.50 -12.74
C GLY A 108 2.10 -3.45 -13.82
N PRO A 109 0.82 -3.49 -13.42
CA PRO A 109 0.35 -3.55 -12.04
C PRO A 109 0.64 -4.93 -11.40
N CYS A 110 0.99 -4.92 -10.12
CA CYS A 110 1.16 -6.13 -9.33
C CYS A 110 0.17 -6.15 -8.17
N THR A 111 -0.53 -7.26 -7.98
CA THR A 111 -1.42 -7.47 -6.83
C THR A 111 -0.77 -8.41 -5.84
N PHE A 112 -0.82 -8.06 -4.56
CA PHE A 112 -0.23 -8.81 -3.46
C PHE A 112 -1.30 -9.21 -2.45
N VAL A 113 -1.18 -10.40 -1.87
CA VAL A 113 -2.05 -10.90 -0.80
C VAL A 113 -1.22 -11.32 0.40
N GLY A 114 -1.56 -10.81 1.58
CA GLY A 114 -0.89 -11.12 2.84
C GLY A 114 -1.70 -12.02 3.78
N ASN A 115 -1.02 -12.61 4.76
CA ASN A 115 -1.61 -13.58 5.70
C ASN A 115 -2.58 -12.96 6.72
N ALA A 116 -2.50 -11.65 6.98
CA ALA A 116 -3.40 -10.91 7.85
C ALA A 116 -4.46 -10.12 7.07
N GLY A 117 -4.78 -10.56 5.85
CA GLY A 117 -5.85 -9.99 5.02
C GLY A 117 -5.44 -8.76 4.21
N TYR A 118 -4.14 -8.43 4.13
CA TYR A 118 -3.68 -7.41 3.20
C TYR A 118 -3.98 -7.83 1.76
N SER A 119 -4.54 -6.91 0.98
CA SER A 119 -4.66 -7.04 -0.46
C SER A 119 -4.53 -5.66 -1.08
N ALA A 120 -3.57 -5.50 -2.00
CA ALA A 120 -3.37 -4.24 -2.70
C ALA A 120 -2.78 -4.47 -4.08
N THR A 121 -3.20 -3.63 -5.03
CA THR A 121 -2.62 -3.54 -6.36
C THR A 121 -1.71 -2.32 -6.44
N ILE A 122 -0.45 -2.53 -6.79
CA ILE A 122 0.59 -1.51 -6.93
C ILE A 122 0.87 -1.34 -8.42
N PRO A 123 0.72 -0.12 -8.98
CA PRO A 123 0.75 0.07 -10.42
C PRO A 123 2.13 -0.05 -11.05
N GLY A 124 3.22 0.25 -10.31
CA GLY A 124 4.58 0.22 -10.86
C GLY A 124 4.81 1.31 -11.90
N ASN A 125 4.40 2.56 -11.61
CA ASN A 125 4.63 3.69 -12.50
C ASN A 125 6.02 4.31 -12.30
N PRO A 126 6.60 4.98 -13.32
CA PRO A 126 7.82 5.76 -13.13
C PRO A 126 7.67 6.80 -12.02
N GLY A 127 8.65 6.83 -11.10
CA GLY A 127 8.64 7.73 -9.95
C GLY A 127 7.73 7.28 -8.79
N ASP A 128 7.11 6.10 -8.87
CA ASP A 128 6.53 5.46 -7.71
C ASP A 128 7.63 5.03 -6.73
N GLY A 129 7.26 5.01 -5.45
CA GLY A 129 8.11 4.52 -4.37
C GLY A 129 7.50 3.33 -3.66
N TYR A 130 7.74 3.27 -2.37
CA TYR A 130 7.22 2.21 -1.52
C TYR A 130 5.78 2.48 -1.08
N TYR A 131 4.96 1.45 -1.14
CA TYR A 131 3.58 1.40 -0.64
C TYR A 131 3.55 0.64 0.69
N THR A 132 2.94 1.23 1.71
CA THR A 132 2.85 0.61 3.03
C THR A 132 1.94 -0.62 3.05
N VAL A 133 2.40 -1.66 3.74
CA VAL A 133 1.64 -2.85 4.12
C VAL A 133 1.18 -2.67 5.55
N GLY A 134 -0.14 -2.53 5.74
CA GLY A 134 -0.74 -2.28 7.05
C GLY A 134 -1.74 -3.38 7.42
N PRO A 135 -1.59 -4.07 8.56
CA PRO A 135 -0.39 -4.13 9.43
C PRO A 135 0.79 -4.84 8.73
N PRO A 136 2.05 -4.65 9.21
CA PRO A 136 3.17 -5.45 8.74
C PRO A 136 2.90 -6.95 8.85
N GLN A 137 3.12 -7.68 7.76
CA GLN A 137 2.69 -9.08 7.67
C GLN A 137 3.42 -9.83 6.55
N ASN A 138 3.31 -11.14 6.52
CA ASN A 138 3.87 -11.96 5.44
C ASN A 138 3.03 -11.80 4.18
N ILE A 139 3.69 -11.65 3.03
CA ILE A 139 3.02 -11.68 1.72
C ILE A 139 3.08 -13.11 1.21
N LEU A 140 1.91 -13.69 0.93
CA LEU A 140 1.77 -15.11 0.58
C LEU A 140 1.78 -15.32 -0.92
N SER A 141 1.12 -14.44 -1.67
CA SER A 141 1.02 -14.59 -3.12
C SER A 141 1.03 -13.24 -3.81
N ALA A 142 1.45 -13.27 -5.08
CA ALA A 142 1.42 -12.12 -5.95
C ALA A 142 1.10 -12.50 -7.39
N THR A 143 0.60 -11.53 -8.15
CA THR A 143 0.47 -11.58 -9.60
C THR A 143 0.93 -10.24 -10.15
N CYS A 144 1.62 -10.24 -11.29
CA CYS A 144 2.00 -9.03 -12.01
C CYS A 144 1.59 -9.15 -13.48
N GLY A 145 1.17 -8.03 -14.09
CA GLY A 145 0.74 -7.99 -15.49
C GLY A 145 -0.73 -7.65 -15.66
N PRO A 146 -1.24 -7.62 -16.90
CA PRO A 146 -2.64 -7.35 -17.17
C PRO A 146 -3.51 -8.45 -16.53
N ALA A 147 -4.46 -8.04 -15.70
CA ALA A 147 -5.47 -8.92 -15.10
C ALA A 147 -6.44 -9.49 -16.15
#